data_AF-A0A642HBR6-F1
#
_entry.id   AF-A0A642HBR6-F1
#
_cell.length_a   1.000
_cell.length_b   1.000
_cell.length_c   1.000
_cell.angle_alpha   90.00
_cell.angle_beta   90.00
_cell.angle_gamma   90.00
#
_symmetry.space_group_name_H-M   'P 1'
#
loop_
_entity.id
_entity.type
_entity.pdbx_description
1 polymer ?
#
loop_
_entity_poly.entity_id
_entity_poly.type
_entity_poly.pdbx_seq_one_letter_code
_entity_poly.pdbx_strand_id
1 'polypeptide(L)'
;EITSTQSVQLKEGKSYTLKIQFKKGPGINVLESDINLTGNGCTAQDKKDLAKLIWADGNLKSTGNSNYVWTTSTDRGYYYTWYSTYTGNTSQNNTDPCSKLNVSTYGTGWRTPSRNELTKLSRCTNKAKVNNGMWFMNSSKGIFLPLAGHTPSASGASTGGNAVVNGNRDGNYWCTEKYYRFLFGTNGHTVSDAASGAFGCSVRCVKGTKQ
;
A
#
# COMPACT_ATOMS: atom_id res chain seq x y z
N GLU A 1 0.43 -8.77 21.60
CA GLU A 1 1.57 -8.87 22.52
C GLU A 1 2.84 -8.54 21.75
N ILE A 2 3.72 -7.67 22.27
CA ILE A 2 5.01 -7.36 21.65
C ILE A 2 6.08 -7.93 22.57
N THR A 3 6.86 -8.88 22.06
CA THR A 3 7.94 -9.52 22.81
C THR A 3 9.28 -9.07 22.23
N SER A 4 10.15 -8.50 23.06
CA SER A 4 11.52 -8.12 22.69
C SER A 4 12.47 -8.58 23.79
N THR A 5 13.53 -9.27 23.39
CA THR A 5 14.59 -9.74 24.30
C THR A 5 15.85 -8.93 24.00
N GLN A 6 16.30 -8.13 24.97
CA GLN A 6 17.60 -7.46 24.93
C GLN A 6 18.37 -7.78 26.20
N SER A 7 19.62 -8.18 26.04
CA SER A 7 20.55 -8.38 27.14
C SER A 7 21.31 -7.07 27.40
N VAL A 8 21.23 -6.57 28.63
CA VAL A 8 21.97 -5.39 29.07
C VAL A 8 22.95 -5.84 30.16
N GLN A 9 24.22 -5.47 30.03
CA GLN A 9 25.23 -5.73 31.05
C GLN A 9 25.31 -4.54 32.02
N LEU A 10 25.12 -4.82 33.32
CA LEU A 10 25.16 -3.82 34.38
C LEU A 10 26.38 -4.06 35.27
N LYS A 11 26.95 -2.97 35.81
CA LYS A 11 28.03 -3.02 36.80
C LYS A 11 27.49 -2.90 38.22
N GLU A 12 28.12 -3.65 39.13
CA GLU A 12 27.84 -3.63 40.56
C GLU A 12 28.00 -2.22 41.17
N GLY A 13 27.16 -1.91 42.17
CA GLY A 13 27.22 -0.63 42.90
C GLY A 13 26.76 0.61 42.12
N LYS A 14 26.11 0.45 40.96
CA LYS A 14 25.61 1.56 40.14
C LYS A 14 24.09 1.52 40.02
N SER A 15 23.46 2.69 40.12
CA SER A 15 22.04 2.86 39.82
C SER A 15 21.85 3.16 38.33
N TYR A 16 20.84 2.55 37.72
CA TYR A 16 20.49 2.75 36.31
C TYR A 16 19.01 3.09 36.19
N THR A 17 18.65 3.90 35.19
CA THR A 17 17.27 4.18 34.82
C THR A 17 17.01 3.59 33.44
N LEU A 18 16.11 2.62 33.35
CA LEU A 18 15.66 2.07 32.08
C LEU A 18 14.53 2.94 31.51
N LYS A 19 14.74 3.53 30.33
CA LYS A 19 13.69 4.24 29.59
C LYS A 19 13.29 3.40 28.39
N ILE A 20 12.10 2.81 28.45
CA ILE A 20 11.51 2.07 27.33
C ILE A 20 10.56 3.00 26.59
N GLN A 21 10.77 3.18 25.28
CA GLN A 21 9.87 3.94 24.42
C GLN A 21 9.29 3.02 23.35
N PHE A 22 7.97 2.85 23.36
CA PHE A 22 7.26 2.24 22.25
C PHE A 22 7.00 3.32 21.20
N LYS A 23 7.65 3.19 20.04
CA LYS A 23 7.31 4.00 18.87
C LYS A 23 6.34 3.21 18.01
N LYS A 24 5.20 3.81 17.66
CA LYS A 24 4.33 3.24 16.63
C LYS A 24 5.18 3.10 15.37
N GLY A 25 5.28 1.86 14.86
CA GLY A 25 5.92 1.61 13.59
C GLY A 25 5.23 2.39 12.47
N PRO A 26 5.92 2.66 11.37
CA PRO A 26 5.33 3.39 10.25
C PRO A 26 4.19 2.59 9.60
N GLY A 27 3.15 3.28 9.13
CA GLY A 27 2.00 2.68 8.47
C GLY A 27 0.76 2.44 9.35
N ILE A 28 -0.22 1.83 8.71
CA ILE A 28 -1.58 1.60 9.21
C ILE A 28 -1.77 0.11 9.43
N ASN A 29 -1.96 -0.28 10.70
CA ASN A 29 -2.48 -1.58 11.08
C ASN A 29 -3.88 -1.39 11.67
N VAL A 30 -4.85 -2.12 11.15
CA VAL A 30 -6.25 -2.07 11.61
C VAL A 30 -6.53 -3.38 12.33
N LEU A 31 -6.94 -3.30 13.60
CA LEU A 31 -7.29 -4.48 14.38
C LEU A 31 -8.54 -5.15 13.78
N GLU A 32 -8.65 -6.47 13.91
CA GLU A 32 -9.80 -7.24 13.41
C GLU A 32 -11.15 -6.67 13.90
N SER A 33 -11.21 -6.28 15.17
CA SER A 33 -12.39 -5.67 15.81
C SER A 33 -12.74 -4.27 15.25
N ASP A 34 -11.76 -3.57 14.69
CA ASP A 34 -11.95 -2.26 14.08
C ASP A 34 -12.35 -2.34 12.59
N ILE A 35 -12.26 -3.51 11.95
CA ILE A 35 -12.68 -3.70 10.55
C ILE A 35 -14.21 -3.82 10.49
N ASN A 36 -14.87 -2.72 10.13
CA ASN A 36 -16.32 -2.55 10.21
C ASN A 36 -17.01 -2.20 8.88
N LEU A 37 -16.25 -1.97 7.80
CA LEU A 37 -16.82 -1.76 6.46
C LEU A 37 -17.10 -3.10 5.76
N THR A 38 -18.12 -3.83 6.22
CA THR A 38 -18.27 -5.26 5.90
C THR A 38 -19.34 -5.63 4.87
N GLY A 39 -20.18 -4.69 4.43
CA GLY A 39 -21.37 -4.98 3.61
C GLY A 39 -21.11 -5.50 2.18
N ASN A 40 -19.86 -5.66 1.76
CA ASN A 40 -19.49 -6.00 0.39
C ASN A 40 -18.82 -7.38 0.26
N GLY A 41 -19.28 -8.35 1.06
CA GLY A 41 -18.74 -9.71 1.09
C GLY A 41 -17.48 -9.85 1.94
N CYS A 42 -17.19 -8.88 2.81
CA CYS A 42 -16.08 -8.95 3.76
C CYS A 42 -16.34 -10.06 4.78
N THR A 43 -15.58 -11.14 4.68
CA THR A 43 -15.74 -12.30 5.57
C THR A 43 -14.98 -12.12 6.88
N ALA A 44 -15.29 -12.93 7.89
CA ALA A 44 -14.50 -12.96 9.13
C ALA A 44 -13.02 -13.34 8.86
N GLN A 45 -12.77 -14.21 7.87
CA GLN A 45 -11.41 -14.56 7.46
C GLN A 45 -10.70 -13.37 6.80
N ASP A 46 -11.40 -12.58 5.97
CA ASP A 46 -10.84 -11.38 5.36
C ASP A 46 -10.36 -10.40 6.44
N LYS A 47 -11.15 -10.20 7.51
CA LYS A 47 -10.76 -9.35 8.64
C LYS A 47 -9.51 -9.88 9.36
N LYS A 48 -9.49 -11.17 9.68
CA LYS A 48 -8.34 -11.84 10.32
C LYS A 48 -7.07 -11.69 9.52
N ASP A 49 -7.16 -11.84 8.20
CA ASP A 49 -6.02 -11.78 7.32
C ASP A 49 -5.54 -10.34 7.11
N LEU A 50 -6.45 -9.39 6.92
CA LEU A 50 -6.11 -7.97 6.78
C LEU A 50 -5.51 -7.39 8.08
N ALA A 51 -5.97 -7.85 9.25
CA ALA A 51 -5.43 -7.39 10.54
C ALA A 51 -3.98 -7.82 10.81
N LYS A 52 -3.47 -8.84 10.09
CA LYS A 52 -2.06 -9.26 10.13
C LYS A 52 -1.15 -8.34 9.29
N LEU A 53 -1.72 -7.42 8.52
CA LEU A 53 -1.00 -6.58 7.57
C LEU A 53 -0.83 -5.16 8.10
N ILE A 54 0.28 -4.54 7.71
CA ILE A 54 0.57 -3.12 7.91
C ILE A 54 0.66 -2.48 6.54
N TRP A 55 -0.16 -1.46 6.28
CA TRP A 55 -0.21 -0.75 5.00
C TRP A 55 0.55 0.58 5.10
N ALA A 56 1.16 1.02 4.00
CA ALA A 56 1.80 2.33 3.95
C ALA A 56 0.76 3.46 4.14
N ASP A 57 1.14 4.55 4.82
CA ASP A 57 0.24 5.69 5.07
C ASP A 57 -0.13 6.44 3.78
N GLY A 58 0.76 6.44 2.78
CA GLY A 58 0.52 7.01 1.45
C GLY A 58 0.91 6.09 0.29
N ASN A 59 0.63 6.56 -0.93
CA ASN A 59 1.08 5.91 -2.15
C ASN A 59 2.60 6.11 -2.33
N LEU A 60 3.25 5.22 -3.06
CA LEU A 60 4.67 5.31 -3.37
C LEU A 60 4.97 6.55 -4.25
N LYS A 61 6.01 7.30 -3.93
CA LYS A 61 6.39 8.54 -4.63
C LYS A 61 7.89 8.73 -4.64
N SER A 62 8.55 8.22 -5.67
CA SER A 62 9.98 8.46 -5.91
C SER A 62 10.33 8.24 -7.37
N THR A 63 11.25 9.04 -7.87
CA THR A 63 11.94 8.88 -9.15
C THR A 63 13.35 8.36 -8.91
N GLY A 64 13.82 7.41 -9.71
CA GLY A 64 15.18 6.85 -9.61
C GLY A 64 15.20 5.44 -9.03
N ASN A 65 16.37 5.03 -8.52
CA ASN A 65 16.63 3.64 -8.11
C ASN A 65 16.80 3.42 -6.59
N SER A 66 16.74 4.49 -5.79
CA SER A 66 16.94 4.43 -4.33
C SER A 66 16.08 5.48 -3.61
N ASN A 67 16.05 5.42 -2.27
CA ASN A 67 15.36 6.38 -1.40
C ASN A 67 13.88 6.55 -1.70
N TYR A 68 13.17 5.44 -1.91
CA TYR A 68 11.74 5.53 -2.11
C TYR A 68 11.05 5.97 -0.83
N VAL A 69 10.07 6.85 -0.99
CA VAL A 69 9.19 7.33 0.08
C VAL A 69 7.74 7.10 -0.32
N TRP A 70 6.85 7.08 0.66
CA TRP A 70 5.43 7.23 0.40
C TRP A 70 4.97 8.66 0.71
N THR A 71 3.92 9.10 0.03
CA THR A 71 3.32 10.41 0.20
C THR A 71 2.30 10.45 1.36
N THR A 72 1.40 11.43 1.41
CA THR A 72 0.26 11.44 2.33
C THR A 72 -0.85 10.49 1.85
N SER A 73 -1.85 10.23 2.69
CA SER A 73 -2.94 9.29 2.37
C SER A 73 -3.77 9.71 1.16
N THR A 74 -3.90 11.00 0.89
CA THR A 74 -4.75 11.57 -0.18
C THR A 74 -4.00 11.85 -1.49
N ASP A 75 -2.66 11.87 -1.47
CA ASP A 75 -1.85 12.06 -2.69
C ASP A 75 -1.77 10.73 -3.47
N ARG A 76 -1.91 10.83 -4.79
CA ARG A 76 -1.87 9.71 -5.73
C ARG A 76 -0.50 9.05 -5.82
N GLY A 77 0.55 9.74 -5.38
CA GLY A 77 1.92 9.31 -5.58
C GLY A 77 2.30 9.33 -7.06
N TYR A 78 3.27 8.50 -7.43
CA TYR A 78 3.66 8.32 -8.82
C TYR A 78 3.11 7.02 -9.40
N TYR A 79 3.17 6.95 -10.72
CA TYR A 79 2.70 5.83 -11.51
C TYR A 79 3.90 5.00 -11.93
N TYR A 80 3.82 3.69 -11.71
CA TYR A 80 4.88 2.74 -11.99
C TYR A 80 4.38 1.75 -13.02
N THR A 81 5.25 1.28 -13.93
CA THR A 81 4.96 0.07 -14.69
C THR A 81 4.93 -1.14 -13.75
N TRP A 82 4.27 -2.21 -14.17
CA TRP A 82 4.09 -3.38 -13.33
C TRP A 82 5.45 -3.92 -12.84
N TYR A 83 5.56 -4.11 -11.52
CA TYR A 83 6.72 -4.68 -10.85
C TYR A 83 8.06 -4.10 -11.30
N SER A 84 8.14 -2.76 -11.29
CA SER A 84 9.32 -2.01 -11.69
C SER A 84 9.57 -0.80 -10.80
N THR A 85 10.84 -0.42 -10.62
CA THR A 85 11.19 0.94 -10.16
C THR A 85 10.82 1.98 -11.23
N TYR A 86 10.98 3.26 -10.91
CA TYR A 86 10.59 4.37 -11.77
C TYR A 86 11.57 4.48 -12.93
N THR A 87 11.10 4.12 -14.13
CA THR A 87 11.88 4.20 -15.37
C THR A 87 11.56 5.45 -16.19
N GLY A 88 10.47 6.16 -15.88
CA GLY A 88 9.98 7.31 -16.65
C GLY A 88 9.46 6.95 -18.06
N ASN A 89 9.26 5.67 -18.34
CA ASN A 89 8.79 5.16 -19.62
C ASN A 89 8.07 3.80 -19.44
N THR A 90 7.85 3.08 -20.54
CA THR A 90 7.11 1.80 -20.57
C THR A 90 7.95 0.59 -20.18
N SER A 91 9.26 0.73 -19.99
CA SER A 91 10.15 -0.36 -19.60
C SER A 91 9.86 -0.86 -18.19
N GLN A 92 10.17 -2.14 -17.97
CA GLN A 92 10.05 -2.85 -16.69
C GLN A 92 11.40 -3.44 -16.32
N ASN A 93 11.72 -3.48 -15.03
CA ASN A 93 12.96 -4.07 -14.53
C ASN A 93 12.76 -5.18 -13.49
N ASN A 94 11.55 -5.74 -13.40
CA ASN A 94 11.20 -6.88 -12.54
C ASN A 94 11.61 -6.67 -11.06
N THR A 95 11.53 -5.44 -10.57
CA THR A 95 11.85 -5.07 -9.20
C THR A 95 10.60 -4.57 -8.49
N ASP A 96 10.24 -5.18 -7.36
CA ASP A 96 9.18 -4.65 -6.50
C ASP A 96 9.56 -3.24 -6.03
N PRO A 97 8.85 -2.17 -6.43
CA PRO A 97 9.23 -0.82 -6.05
C PRO A 97 9.04 -0.56 -4.55
N CYS A 98 8.18 -1.31 -3.86
CA CYS A 98 8.03 -1.22 -2.41
C CYS A 98 9.25 -1.76 -1.64
N SER A 99 10.04 -2.67 -2.24
CA SER A 99 11.29 -3.15 -1.65
C SER A 99 12.37 -2.06 -1.57
N LYS A 100 12.19 -0.94 -2.29
CA LYS A 100 13.12 0.19 -2.33
C LYS A 100 12.79 1.29 -1.32
N LEU A 101 11.71 1.13 -0.55
CA LEU A 101 11.35 2.08 0.51
C LEU A 101 12.54 2.29 1.46
N ASN A 102 12.79 3.55 1.81
CA ASN A 102 13.92 3.93 2.64
C ASN A 102 13.90 3.17 3.99
N VAL A 103 14.85 2.26 4.17
CA VAL A 103 14.88 1.35 5.32
C VAL A 103 15.08 2.08 6.65
N SER A 104 15.87 3.16 6.69
CA SER A 104 16.05 3.96 7.91
C SER A 104 14.76 4.65 8.37
N THR A 105 13.85 4.95 7.45
CA THR A 105 12.57 5.63 7.74
C THR A 105 11.45 4.61 7.99
N TYR A 106 11.36 3.59 7.14
CA TYR A 106 10.20 2.70 7.09
C TYR A 106 10.46 1.28 7.62
N GLY A 107 11.73 0.93 7.86
CA GLY A 107 12.16 -0.44 8.12
C GLY A 107 12.14 -1.33 6.88
N THR A 108 12.36 -2.62 7.09
CA THR A 108 12.42 -3.64 6.02
C THR A 108 11.10 -4.41 5.87
N GLY A 109 10.97 -5.19 4.80
CA GLY A 109 9.86 -6.14 4.58
C GLY A 109 8.62 -5.55 3.91
N TRP A 110 8.71 -4.33 3.38
CA TRP A 110 7.68 -3.74 2.55
C TRP A 110 7.68 -4.34 1.14
N ARG A 111 6.49 -4.58 0.61
CA ARG A 111 6.24 -5.19 -0.70
C ARG A 111 4.98 -4.64 -1.34
N THR A 112 4.87 -4.83 -2.64
CA THR A 112 3.60 -4.66 -3.35
C THR A 112 2.59 -5.71 -2.81
N PRO A 113 1.30 -5.36 -2.63
CA PRO A 113 0.30 -6.30 -2.11
C PRO A 113 -0.03 -7.40 -3.12
N SER A 114 -0.46 -8.55 -2.62
CA SER A 114 -0.93 -9.65 -3.47
C SER A 114 -2.33 -9.40 -4.03
N ARG A 115 -2.68 -10.14 -5.09
CA ARG A 115 -4.05 -10.20 -5.62
C ARG A 115 -5.03 -10.63 -4.53
N ASN A 116 -4.65 -11.59 -3.71
CA ASN A 116 -5.50 -12.09 -2.63
C ASN A 116 -5.75 -11.01 -1.58
N GLU A 117 -4.69 -10.32 -1.14
CA GLU A 117 -4.78 -9.22 -0.17
C GLU A 117 -5.66 -8.08 -0.68
N LEU A 118 -5.50 -7.68 -1.93
CA LEU A 118 -6.34 -6.64 -2.56
C LEU A 118 -7.78 -7.11 -2.80
N THR A 119 -8.01 -8.41 -3.03
CA THR A 119 -9.36 -8.97 -3.15
C THR A 119 -10.09 -8.91 -1.81
N LYS A 120 -9.41 -9.29 -0.71
CA LYS A 120 -9.94 -9.17 0.66
C LYS A 120 -10.22 -7.71 1.01
N LEU A 121 -9.28 -6.82 0.71
CA LEU A 121 -9.43 -5.39 0.90
C LEU A 121 -10.65 -4.84 0.14
N SER A 122 -10.80 -5.23 -1.13
CA SER A 122 -11.93 -4.86 -1.99
C SER A 122 -13.29 -5.24 -1.39
N ARG A 123 -13.38 -6.38 -0.70
CA ARG A 123 -14.62 -6.79 -0.01
C ARG A 123 -14.87 -5.98 1.26
N CYS A 124 -13.81 -5.60 1.98
CA CYS A 124 -13.88 -4.84 3.22
C CYS A 124 -13.88 -3.32 2.98
N THR A 125 -14.86 -2.85 2.23
CA THR A 125 -15.17 -1.43 2.04
C THR A 125 -16.69 -1.24 1.97
N ASN A 126 -17.18 -0.02 2.10
CA ASN A 126 -18.57 0.33 1.78
C ASN A 126 -18.74 0.79 0.31
N LYS A 127 -17.64 0.81 -0.48
CA LYS A 127 -17.60 1.29 -1.87
C LYS A 127 -18.04 2.75 -2.03
N ALA A 128 -18.11 3.51 -0.94
CA ALA A 128 -18.51 4.90 -0.98
C ALA A 128 -17.32 5.76 -1.40
N LYS A 129 -17.49 6.48 -2.51
CA LYS A 129 -16.54 7.52 -2.92
C LYS A 129 -16.65 8.72 -1.98
N VAL A 130 -15.52 9.11 -1.39
CA VAL A 130 -15.40 10.33 -0.57
C VAL A 130 -14.08 11.03 -0.90
N ASN A 131 -14.08 12.35 -1.02
CA ASN A 131 -12.87 13.16 -1.26
C ASN A 131 -11.96 12.61 -2.39
N ASN A 132 -12.56 12.20 -3.50
CA ASN A 132 -11.86 11.59 -4.64
C ASN A 132 -11.06 10.31 -4.30
N GLY A 133 -11.49 9.54 -3.31
CA GLY A 133 -10.96 8.24 -2.92
C GLY A 133 -12.03 7.37 -2.29
N MET A 134 -11.60 6.27 -1.67
CA MET A 134 -12.46 5.38 -0.89
C MET A 134 -11.74 4.91 0.36
N TRP A 135 -12.52 4.69 1.42
CA TRP A 135 -12.04 4.05 2.64
C TRP A 135 -12.19 2.54 2.56
N PHE A 136 -11.19 1.85 3.09
CA PHE A 136 -11.17 0.40 3.23
C PHE A 136 -10.90 0.05 4.69
N MET A 137 -11.45 -1.09 5.11
CA MET A 137 -11.47 -1.65 6.46
C MET A 137 -12.28 -0.83 7.48
N ASN A 138 -12.01 0.47 7.59
CA ASN A 138 -12.65 1.40 8.52
C ASN A 138 -12.55 2.83 7.97
N SER A 139 -13.57 3.67 8.17
CA SER A 139 -13.60 5.05 7.63
C SER A 139 -12.75 6.08 8.40
N SER A 140 -12.20 5.71 9.56
CA SER A 140 -11.40 6.60 10.42
C SER A 140 -10.03 6.03 10.77
N LYS A 141 -9.95 4.70 10.93
CA LYS A 141 -8.72 3.98 11.28
C LYS A 141 -8.12 3.21 10.10
N GLY A 142 -8.89 3.06 9.02
CA GLY A 142 -8.56 2.21 7.89
C GLY A 142 -7.61 2.87 6.91
N ILE A 143 -7.55 2.32 5.70
CA ILE A 143 -6.74 2.91 4.63
C ILE A 143 -7.62 3.68 3.66
N PHE A 144 -7.19 4.88 3.33
CA PHE A 144 -7.78 5.67 2.26
C PHE A 144 -6.95 5.48 1.00
N LEU A 145 -7.59 5.05 -0.09
CA LEU A 145 -6.96 4.98 -1.40
C LEU A 145 -7.57 6.04 -2.31
N PRO A 146 -6.79 7.03 -2.79
CA PRO A 146 -7.28 7.97 -3.78
C PRO A 146 -7.65 7.25 -5.09
N LEU A 147 -8.65 7.79 -5.78
CA LEU A 147 -8.98 7.45 -7.16
C LEU A 147 -7.87 8.03 -8.05
N ALA A 148 -6.76 7.31 -8.08
CA ALA A 148 -5.51 7.75 -8.68
C ALA A 148 -5.55 7.79 -10.22
N GLY A 149 -6.50 7.11 -10.85
CA GLY A 149 -6.45 6.84 -12.28
C GLY A 149 -5.26 5.96 -12.64
N HIS A 150 -4.89 5.95 -13.90
CA HIS A 150 -3.68 5.30 -14.41
C HIS A 150 -3.13 6.11 -15.59
N THR A 151 -1.90 5.86 -16.01
CA THR A 151 -1.39 6.36 -17.29
C THR A 151 -1.56 5.32 -18.40
N PRO A 152 -1.68 5.75 -19.66
CA PRO A 152 -1.75 4.86 -20.81
C PRO A 152 -0.49 3.98 -20.95
N SER A 153 -0.63 2.85 -21.63
CA SER A 153 0.46 1.93 -21.93
C SER A 153 1.57 2.55 -22.79
N ALA A 154 1.27 3.62 -23.54
CA ALA A 154 2.26 4.39 -24.30
C ALA A 154 3.10 5.32 -23.41
N SER A 155 2.65 5.62 -22.20
CA SER A 155 3.33 6.52 -21.25
C SER A 155 4.12 5.77 -20.19
N GLY A 156 3.57 4.67 -19.64
CA GLY A 156 4.24 3.92 -18.59
C GLY A 156 4.45 4.69 -17.30
N ALA A 157 5.61 4.52 -16.68
CA ALA A 157 5.95 5.15 -15.42
C ALA A 157 5.99 6.68 -15.57
N SER A 158 5.33 7.41 -14.68
CA SER A 158 5.28 8.88 -14.74
C SER A 158 5.04 9.50 -13.37
N THR A 159 5.40 10.78 -13.22
CA THR A 159 5.10 11.56 -12.01
C THR A 159 3.63 12.04 -11.94
N GLY A 160 2.80 11.69 -12.91
CA GLY A 160 1.46 12.26 -13.11
C GLY A 160 1.45 13.54 -13.94
N GLY A 161 0.26 13.98 -14.35
CA GLY A 161 0.04 15.13 -15.23
C GLY A 161 -1.19 14.96 -16.14
N ASN A 162 -1.23 15.67 -17.27
CA ASN A 162 -2.35 15.62 -18.23
C ASN A 162 -2.59 14.23 -18.84
N ALA A 163 -1.64 13.31 -18.71
CA ALA A 163 -1.74 11.94 -19.22
C ALA A 163 -2.52 10.98 -18.28
N VAL A 164 -2.95 11.41 -17.09
CA VAL A 164 -3.68 10.53 -16.17
C VAL A 164 -5.12 10.33 -16.65
N VAL A 165 -5.43 9.08 -17.01
CA VAL A 165 -6.76 8.63 -17.39
C VAL A 165 -7.55 8.27 -16.14
N ASN A 166 -8.83 8.67 -16.10
CA ASN A 166 -9.77 8.39 -15.01
C ASN A 166 -9.32 8.84 -13.60
N GLY A 167 -8.45 9.85 -13.52
CA GLY A 167 -8.15 10.51 -12.26
C GLY A 167 -9.41 11.05 -11.59
N ASN A 168 -9.54 10.89 -10.26
CA ASN A 168 -10.75 11.17 -9.47
C ASN A 168 -11.97 10.28 -9.79
N ARG A 169 -11.90 9.37 -10.77
CA ARG A 169 -12.99 8.47 -11.15
C ARG A 169 -12.74 7.03 -10.71
N ASP A 170 -11.53 6.54 -10.97
CA ASP A 170 -11.10 5.19 -10.61
C ASP A 170 -9.78 5.21 -9.84
N GLY A 171 -9.58 4.26 -8.94
CA GLY A 171 -8.28 3.87 -8.41
C GLY A 171 -7.74 2.70 -9.22
N ASN A 172 -6.46 2.78 -9.60
CA ASN A 172 -5.74 1.67 -10.23
C ASN A 172 -4.44 1.45 -9.47
N TYR A 173 -4.32 0.25 -8.89
CA TYR A 173 -3.22 -0.10 -8.01
C TYR A 173 -2.61 -1.43 -8.39
N TRP A 174 -1.29 -1.48 -8.56
CA TRP A 174 -0.63 -2.75 -8.88
C TRP A 174 -0.68 -3.75 -7.73
N CYS A 175 -0.73 -5.02 -8.11
CA CYS A 175 -0.47 -6.15 -7.22
C CYS A 175 0.75 -6.95 -7.72
N THR A 176 1.23 -7.90 -6.91
CA THR A 176 2.43 -8.70 -7.23
C THR A 176 2.23 -9.65 -8.40
N GLU A 177 1.00 -10.05 -8.69
CA GLU A 177 0.66 -11.00 -9.73
C GLU A 177 0.72 -10.31 -11.09
N LYS A 178 1.28 -11.01 -12.07
CA LYS A 178 1.62 -10.44 -13.38
C LYS A 178 0.44 -9.73 -14.01
N TYR A 179 0.57 -8.42 -14.14
CA TYR A 179 -0.38 -7.49 -14.76
C TYR A 179 -1.74 -7.41 -14.08
N TYR A 180 -1.92 -8.00 -12.90
CA TYR A 180 -3.14 -7.79 -12.12
C TYR A 180 -3.08 -6.45 -11.39
N ARG A 181 -4.22 -5.76 -11.39
CA ARG A 181 -4.41 -4.51 -10.64
C ARG A 181 -5.70 -4.55 -9.85
N PHE A 182 -5.73 -3.79 -8.76
CA PHE A 182 -6.96 -3.44 -8.08
C PHE A 182 -7.57 -2.20 -8.75
N LEU A 183 -8.73 -2.40 -9.38
CA LEU A 183 -9.57 -1.37 -9.96
C LEU A 183 -10.78 -1.12 -9.05
N PHE A 184 -10.96 0.10 -8.58
CA PHE A 184 -12.15 0.50 -7.82
C PHE A 184 -12.64 1.89 -8.27
N GLY A 185 -13.95 2.12 -8.33
CA GLY A 185 -14.50 3.39 -8.80
C GLY A 185 -15.71 3.21 -9.70
N THR A 186 -15.83 4.10 -10.68
CA THR A 186 -16.91 4.09 -11.67
C THR A 186 -16.85 2.85 -12.55
N ASN A 187 -15.65 2.40 -12.93
CA ASN A 187 -15.46 1.33 -13.91
C ASN A 187 -15.31 -0.08 -13.31
N GLY A 188 -15.49 -0.24 -12.00
CA GLY A 188 -15.49 -1.55 -11.36
C GLY A 188 -15.04 -1.48 -9.91
N HIS A 189 -15.11 -2.63 -9.23
CA HIS A 189 -14.60 -2.82 -7.87
C HIS A 189 -14.05 -4.24 -7.73
N THR A 190 -12.89 -4.48 -8.35
CA THR A 190 -12.38 -5.82 -8.62
C THR A 190 -10.85 -5.83 -8.73
N VAL A 191 -10.26 -7.00 -8.52
CA VAL A 191 -8.85 -7.25 -8.84
C VAL A 191 -8.79 -8.09 -10.11
N SER A 192 -8.34 -7.48 -11.21
CA SER A 192 -8.42 -8.05 -12.55
C SER A 192 -7.11 -7.88 -13.32
N ASP A 193 -6.96 -8.68 -14.36
CA ASP A 193 -5.87 -8.53 -15.32
C ASP A 193 -6.01 -7.19 -16.08
N ALA A 194 -4.93 -6.42 -16.13
CA ALA A 194 -4.83 -5.18 -16.88
C ALA A 194 -4.45 -5.39 -18.36
N ALA A 195 -4.22 -6.64 -18.79
CA ALA A 195 -3.74 -7.07 -20.11
C ALA A 195 -2.31 -6.62 -20.48
N SER A 196 -1.76 -5.60 -19.82
CA SER A 196 -0.38 -5.16 -19.99
C SER A 196 0.18 -4.64 -18.68
N GLY A 197 1.48 -4.79 -18.47
CA GLY A 197 2.19 -4.14 -17.38
C GLY A 197 2.80 -2.79 -17.77
N ALA A 198 2.59 -2.33 -19.01
CA ALA A 198 3.10 -1.06 -19.50
C ALA A 198 2.25 0.14 -19.05
N PHE A 199 1.07 -0.07 -18.44
CA PHE A 199 0.34 1.02 -17.79
C PHE A 199 1.12 1.53 -16.59
N GLY A 200 1.02 2.82 -16.30
CA GLY A 200 1.43 3.34 -15.00
C GLY A 200 0.26 3.26 -14.03
N CYS A 201 0.37 2.46 -12.97
CA CYS A 201 -0.58 2.46 -11.85
C CYS A 201 0.11 2.94 -10.57
N SER A 202 -0.69 3.43 -9.62
CA SER A 202 -0.19 3.73 -8.28
C SER A 202 0.19 2.44 -7.54
N VAL A 203 1.05 2.57 -6.52
CA VAL A 203 1.43 1.46 -5.66
C VAL A 203 1.19 1.87 -4.21
N ARG A 204 0.48 1.03 -3.46
CA ARG A 204 0.30 1.15 -2.00
C ARG A 204 0.99 -0.03 -1.34
N CYS A 205 2.12 0.21 -0.70
CA CYS A 205 2.93 -0.84 -0.12
C CYS A 205 2.28 -1.47 1.11
N VAL A 206 2.58 -2.75 1.34
CA VAL A 206 2.13 -3.52 2.49
C VAL A 206 3.31 -4.29 3.10
N LYS A 207 3.20 -4.61 4.38
CA LYS A 207 4.14 -5.44 5.14
C LYS A 207 3.36 -6.43 5.99
N GLY A 208 3.96 -7.58 6.25
CA GLY A 208 3.38 -8.67 7.05
C GLY A 208 3.38 -9.99 6.29
N THR A 209 2.98 -11.06 6.98
CA THR A 209 2.87 -12.41 6.38
C THR A 209 1.97 -12.34 5.17
N LYS A 210 2.45 -12.79 4.00
CA LYS A 210 1.67 -12.80 2.76
C LYS A 210 0.42 -13.66 2.95
N GLN A 211 -0.75 -13.11 2.63
CA GLN A 211 -2.04 -13.77 2.80
C GLN A 211 -2.58 -14.34 1.49
#